data_AF-A0A812SNN7-F1
#
_entry.id   AF-A0A812SNN7-F1
#
_cell.length_a   1.000
_cell.length_b   1.000
_cell.length_c   1.000
_cell.angle_alpha   90.00
_cell.angle_beta   90.00
_cell.angle_gamma   90.00
#
_symmetry.space_group_name_H-M   'P 1'
#
loop_
_entity.id
_entity.type
_entity.pdbx_description
1 polymer ?
#
loop_
_entity_poly.entity_id
_entity_poly.type
_entity_poly.pdbx_seq_one_letter_code
_entity_poly.pdbx_strand_id
1 'polypeptide(L)'
;MSADEERRGLLSSGEPSQSAPLLGGPLVSWNQFWTCVVPILVAALALPSVFGLWYVSAGIGALLLLYLAVIVVILFCFRNSFQLWALQRPWNCLVRLLLPPVEIIDSLGSGNTDYCMWKYRSWGENLCASAQVWIGSHKEISKALTNPQARNNWLGEHPLYRGSLPEGPSGRCVFLLSLSNKAAGGTGDHEAFRKCMIDTLFNDAAVARETDEISKQLISQAAENYVKESEFEFYHGTEGTNTVFWTKYLHHVLFGLNIKDGELLKTLDAFYDGASALMHYLEPFGRLPCFSNHAGIGKVADLYEKSPSFANFQVKPEYNNMTARELALLMTSIIRIAGVQGSRMLLWLCTSGSLHGNLQVDARPIWDSLNLDDDDEVERFILEVSRLSPPVTISSRISTEPFSCEINGKTYSFPQGTMVGIPLVYGNIDPTVWGDDAFDFNHRRPGLRENHVGFNSVNGVGPRECPGKGLVLRTTVRLLQAMGKKRRQQSATA
;
A
#
# COMPACT_ATOMS: atom_id res chain seq x y z
N MET A 1 -35.93 16.11 -7.33
CA MET A 1 -34.58 15.97 -7.92
C MET A 1 -33.60 16.05 -6.78
N SER A 2 -32.91 14.95 -6.47
CA SER A 2 -31.98 14.89 -5.34
C SER A 2 -30.64 15.51 -5.72
N ALA A 3 -29.90 16.00 -4.74
CA ALA A 3 -28.55 16.56 -4.91
C ALA A 3 -27.53 15.59 -5.55
N ASP A 4 -27.89 14.31 -5.70
CA ASP A 4 -27.10 13.28 -6.38
C ASP A 4 -27.25 13.28 -7.91
N GLU A 5 -28.36 13.77 -8.46
CA GLU A 5 -28.58 13.82 -9.92
C GLU A 5 -27.88 15.04 -10.56
N GLU A 6 -27.74 16.14 -9.82
CA GLU A 6 -27.08 17.36 -10.30
C GLU A 6 -25.54 17.21 -10.35
N ARG A 7 -24.96 16.31 -9.53
CA ARG A 7 -23.52 15.97 -9.57
C ARG A 7 -23.09 15.21 -10.84
N ARG A 8 -24.00 14.52 -11.52
CA ARG A 8 -23.67 13.76 -12.75
C ARG A 8 -23.66 14.63 -14.02
N GLY A 9 -24.16 15.87 -13.95
CA GLY A 9 -24.32 16.75 -15.11
C GLY A 9 -23.14 17.68 -15.44
N LEU A 10 -22.09 17.75 -14.62
CA LEU A 10 -21.03 18.78 -14.71
C LEU A 10 -19.64 18.27 -15.13
N LEU A 11 -19.51 17.03 -15.63
CA LEU A 11 -18.24 16.42 -16.04
C LEU A 11 -17.71 16.88 -17.43
N SER A 12 -18.01 18.10 -17.88
CA SER A 12 -17.61 18.62 -19.20
C SER A 12 -16.55 19.73 -19.19
N SER A 13 -15.90 20.02 -18.06
CA SER A 13 -14.73 20.90 -18.06
C SER A 13 -13.48 20.17 -18.55
N GLY A 14 -12.94 20.65 -19.67
CA GLY A 14 -11.85 20.04 -20.44
C GLY A 14 -10.49 20.10 -19.75
N GLU A 15 -10.32 19.41 -18.63
CA GLU A 15 -9.02 18.81 -18.33
C GLU A 15 -8.74 17.77 -19.43
N PRO A 16 -7.51 17.70 -20.00
CA PRO A 16 -7.13 16.50 -20.70
C PRO A 16 -7.24 15.41 -19.63
N SER A 17 -8.26 14.55 -19.74
CA SER A 17 -8.22 13.30 -19.02
C SER A 17 -6.82 12.74 -19.27
N GLN A 18 -6.17 12.22 -18.24
CA GLN A 18 -5.15 11.21 -18.49
C GLN A 18 -5.88 10.14 -19.28
N SER A 19 -5.87 10.32 -20.60
CA SER A 19 -6.74 9.66 -21.53
C SER A 19 -6.09 8.31 -21.67
N ALA A 20 -6.43 7.45 -20.72
CA ALA A 20 -6.86 6.13 -21.08
C ALA A 20 -7.65 6.32 -22.40
N PRO A 21 -7.16 5.77 -23.52
CA PRO A 21 -7.98 5.73 -24.72
C PRO A 21 -9.37 5.24 -24.29
N LEU A 22 -10.43 5.63 -24.97
CA LEU A 22 -11.80 5.13 -24.67
C LEU A 22 -11.84 3.59 -24.50
N LEU A 23 -10.85 2.90 -25.06
CA LEU A 23 -10.37 1.58 -24.71
C LEU A 23 -9.11 1.70 -23.83
N GLY A 24 -9.27 1.67 -22.49
CA GLY A 24 -8.18 1.90 -21.53
C GLY A 24 -6.88 1.17 -21.89
N GLY A 25 -5.75 1.71 -21.41
CA GLY A 25 -4.42 1.17 -21.68
C GLY A 25 -4.40 -0.36 -21.62
N PRO A 26 -3.50 -1.03 -22.37
CA PRO A 26 -3.58 -2.37 -22.95
C PRO A 26 -4.50 -3.47 -22.35
N LEU A 27 -4.75 -3.49 -21.04
CA LEU A 27 -5.63 -4.39 -20.32
C LEU A 27 -7.04 -3.79 -20.17
N VAL A 28 -8.09 -4.55 -20.51
CA VAL A 28 -9.48 -4.12 -20.27
C VAL A 28 -9.62 -3.69 -18.81
N SER A 29 -9.99 -2.44 -18.58
CA SER A 29 -10.20 -1.96 -17.22
C SER A 29 -11.29 -2.81 -16.58
N TRP A 30 -10.98 -3.42 -15.44
CA TRP A 30 -11.89 -4.25 -14.65
C TRP A 30 -13.26 -3.60 -14.38
N ASN A 31 -13.31 -2.25 -14.41
CA ASN A 31 -14.54 -1.49 -14.48
C ASN A 31 -15.50 -2.03 -15.53
N GLN A 32 -15.08 -2.19 -16.79
CA GLN A 32 -15.92 -2.71 -17.87
C GLN A 32 -16.37 -4.16 -17.61
N PHE A 33 -15.54 -4.98 -16.98
CA PHE A 33 -15.90 -6.36 -16.65
C PHE A 33 -17.04 -6.41 -15.61
N TRP A 34 -16.94 -5.70 -14.48
CA TRP A 34 -18.02 -5.74 -13.49
C TRP A 34 -19.23 -4.87 -13.83
N THR A 35 -19.05 -3.68 -14.42
CA THR A 35 -20.20 -2.79 -14.66
C THR A 35 -21.00 -3.20 -15.88
N CYS A 36 -20.37 -3.89 -16.84
CA CYS A 36 -21.02 -4.30 -18.06
C CYS A 36 -21.14 -5.83 -18.14
N VAL A 37 -20.03 -6.56 -18.06
CA VAL A 37 -20.05 -8.01 -18.32
C VAL A 37 -20.86 -8.76 -17.27
N VAL A 38 -20.69 -8.52 -15.97
CA VAL A 38 -21.42 -9.28 -14.94
C VAL A 38 -22.94 -9.03 -14.96
N PRO A 39 -23.46 -7.78 -14.98
CA PRO A 39 -24.89 -7.52 -15.14
C PRO A 39 -25.46 -8.09 -16.43
N ILE A 40 -24.71 -8.01 -17.55
CA ILE A 40 -25.12 -8.62 -18.82
C ILE A 40 -25.19 -10.14 -18.67
N LEU A 41 -24.21 -10.78 -18.02
CA LEU A 41 -24.22 -12.22 -17.78
C LEU A 41 -25.38 -12.66 -16.90
N VAL A 42 -25.67 -11.92 -15.81
CA VAL A 42 -26.82 -12.19 -14.93
C VAL A 42 -28.12 -12.01 -15.70
N ALA A 43 -28.28 -10.93 -16.45
CA ALA A 43 -29.45 -10.69 -17.29
C ALA A 43 -29.59 -11.77 -18.36
N ALA A 44 -28.49 -12.19 -18.99
CA ALA A 44 -28.48 -13.23 -20.00
C ALA A 44 -28.78 -14.63 -19.43
N LEU A 45 -28.48 -14.89 -18.16
CA LEU A 45 -28.90 -16.11 -17.46
C LEU A 45 -30.37 -16.07 -17.00
N ALA A 46 -30.85 -14.91 -16.57
CA ALA A 46 -32.17 -14.79 -15.95
C ALA A 46 -33.30 -14.53 -16.98
N LEU A 47 -33.09 -13.61 -17.93
CA LEU A 47 -34.12 -13.17 -18.85
C LEU A 47 -34.64 -14.28 -19.77
N PRO A 48 -33.81 -15.13 -20.40
CA PRO A 48 -34.34 -16.17 -21.28
C PRO A 48 -35.23 -17.15 -20.52
N SER A 49 -34.90 -17.46 -19.26
CA SER A 49 -35.73 -18.28 -18.38
C SER A 49 -37.11 -17.67 -18.13
N VAL A 50 -37.18 -16.34 -17.93
CA VAL A 50 -38.45 -15.60 -17.75
C VAL A 50 -39.34 -15.69 -18.99
N PHE A 51 -38.75 -15.78 -20.18
CA PHE A 51 -39.49 -15.91 -21.45
C PHE A 51 -39.66 -17.37 -21.94
N GLY A 52 -39.41 -18.37 -21.08
CA GLY A 52 -39.56 -19.79 -21.43
C GLY A 52 -38.43 -20.37 -22.31
N LEU A 53 -37.35 -19.60 -22.54
CA LEU A 53 -36.16 -19.98 -23.30
C LEU A 53 -35.06 -20.55 -22.39
N TRP A 54 -35.42 -21.45 -21.47
CA TRP A 54 -34.51 -21.98 -20.43
C TRP A 54 -33.24 -22.64 -21.00
N TYR A 55 -33.29 -23.18 -22.22
CA TYR A 55 -32.13 -23.78 -22.89
C TYR A 55 -31.04 -22.76 -23.24
N VAL A 56 -31.42 -21.49 -23.49
CA VAL A 56 -30.46 -20.39 -23.72
C VAL A 56 -29.72 -20.08 -22.42
N SER A 57 -30.46 -19.97 -21.31
CA SER A 57 -29.88 -19.78 -19.98
C SER A 57 -28.94 -20.93 -19.60
N ALA A 58 -29.33 -22.17 -19.89
CA ALA A 58 -28.50 -23.35 -19.67
C ALA A 58 -27.20 -23.29 -20.51
N GLY A 59 -27.30 -22.89 -21.78
CA GLY A 59 -26.13 -22.70 -22.65
C GLY A 59 -25.16 -21.63 -22.13
N ILE A 60 -25.68 -20.48 -21.68
CA ILE A 60 -24.85 -19.42 -21.08
C ILE A 60 -24.23 -19.90 -19.76
N GLY A 61 -24.99 -20.62 -18.93
CA GLY A 61 -24.48 -21.22 -17.71
C GLY A 61 -23.33 -22.19 -17.98
N ALA A 62 -23.46 -23.05 -18.98
CA ALA A 62 -22.39 -23.96 -19.40
C ALA A 62 -21.15 -23.21 -19.90
N LEU A 63 -21.31 -22.14 -20.67
CA LEU A 63 -20.19 -21.29 -21.10
C LEU A 63 -19.48 -20.59 -19.94
N LEU A 64 -20.22 -20.15 -18.92
CA LEU A 64 -19.64 -19.55 -17.72
C LEU A 64 -18.88 -20.57 -16.88
N LEU A 65 -19.43 -21.77 -16.72
CA LEU A 65 -18.71 -22.87 -16.05
C LEU A 65 -17.42 -23.22 -16.80
N LEU A 66 -17.47 -23.25 -18.13
CA LEU A 66 -16.28 -23.47 -18.96
C LEU A 66 -15.26 -22.34 -18.79
N TYR A 67 -15.70 -21.07 -18.81
CA TYR A 67 -14.83 -19.92 -18.55
C TYR A 67 -14.14 -20.03 -17.18
N LEU A 68 -14.90 -20.30 -16.12
CA LEU A 68 -14.35 -20.48 -14.78
C LEU A 68 -13.39 -21.67 -14.72
N ALA A 69 -13.70 -22.79 -15.37
CA ALA A 69 -12.81 -23.93 -15.47
C ALA A 69 -11.49 -23.57 -16.17
N VAL A 70 -11.53 -22.76 -17.24
CA VAL A 70 -10.33 -22.24 -17.91
C VAL A 70 -9.53 -21.34 -16.97
N ILE A 71 -10.17 -20.43 -16.23
CA ILE A 71 -9.47 -19.58 -15.25
C ILE A 71 -8.80 -20.43 -14.16
N VAL A 72 -9.48 -21.45 -13.64
CA VAL A 72 -8.90 -22.40 -12.67
C VAL A 72 -7.69 -23.12 -13.27
N VAL A 73 -7.81 -23.67 -14.48
CA VAL A 73 -6.68 -24.33 -15.16
C VAL A 73 -5.51 -23.38 -15.36
N ILE A 74 -5.76 -22.12 -15.75
CA ILE A 74 -4.71 -21.10 -15.85
C ILE A 74 -4.05 -20.88 -14.48
N LEU A 75 -4.82 -20.65 -13.42
CA LEU A 75 -4.31 -20.34 -12.09
C LEU A 75 -3.49 -21.48 -11.46
N PHE A 76 -3.89 -22.74 -11.68
CA PHE A 76 -3.23 -23.89 -11.07
C PHE A 76 -2.11 -24.49 -11.92
N CYS A 77 -2.24 -24.46 -13.25
CA CYS A 77 -1.31 -25.16 -14.14
C CYS A 77 -0.40 -24.24 -14.95
N PHE A 78 -0.85 -23.02 -15.30
CA PHE A 78 -0.18 -22.17 -16.28
C PHE A 78 0.03 -20.73 -15.83
N ARG A 79 -0.14 -20.43 -14.53
CA ARG A 79 -0.31 -19.06 -14.04
C ARG A 79 0.78 -18.10 -14.52
N ASN A 80 2.04 -18.43 -14.30
CA ASN A 80 3.15 -17.54 -14.64
C ASN A 80 3.41 -17.53 -16.16
N SER A 81 3.30 -18.67 -16.84
CA SER A 81 3.48 -18.78 -18.30
C SER A 81 2.40 -18.01 -19.07
N PHE A 82 1.14 -18.07 -18.59
CA PHE A 82 0.03 -17.31 -19.16
C PHE A 82 0.24 -15.81 -18.95
N GLN A 83 0.58 -15.38 -17.73
CA GLN A 83 0.85 -13.97 -17.46
C GLN A 83 2.01 -13.43 -18.30
N LEU A 84 3.10 -14.18 -18.42
CA LEU A 84 4.21 -13.86 -19.30
C LEU A 84 3.76 -13.69 -20.75
N TRP A 85 3.03 -14.68 -21.29
CA TRP A 85 2.49 -14.60 -22.65
C TRP A 85 1.54 -13.40 -22.85
N ALA A 86 0.70 -13.14 -21.85
CA ALA A 86 -0.33 -12.12 -21.87
C ALA A 86 0.26 -10.71 -21.85
N LEU A 87 1.26 -10.46 -21.02
CA LEU A 87 1.91 -9.16 -20.89
C LEU A 87 2.72 -8.77 -22.14
N GLN A 88 3.12 -9.73 -22.97
CA GLN A 88 3.70 -9.47 -24.29
C GLN A 88 2.65 -9.12 -25.37
N ARG A 89 1.38 -9.47 -25.13
CA ARG A 89 0.30 -9.40 -26.13
C ARG A 89 -0.96 -8.75 -25.55
N PRO A 90 -0.85 -7.57 -24.94
CA PRO A 90 -1.96 -7.06 -24.15
C PRO A 90 -3.20 -6.68 -24.99
N TRP A 91 -3.02 -6.46 -26.30
CA TRP A 91 -4.12 -6.19 -27.23
C TRP A 91 -4.90 -7.45 -27.66
N ASN A 92 -4.44 -8.65 -27.29
CA ASN A 92 -5.12 -9.89 -27.61
C ASN A 92 -6.45 -9.99 -26.84
N CYS A 93 -7.53 -10.39 -27.52
CA CYS A 93 -8.85 -10.49 -26.93
C CYS A 93 -8.92 -11.52 -25.79
N LEU A 94 -8.17 -12.62 -25.86
CA LEU A 94 -8.09 -13.63 -24.80
C LEU A 94 -7.40 -13.08 -23.57
N VAL A 95 -6.34 -12.26 -23.74
CA VAL A 95 -5.67 -11.60 -22.61
C VAL A 95 -6.64 -10.70 -21.88
N ARG A 96 -7.39 -9.88 -22.62
CA ARG A 96 -8.37 -8.96 -22.07
C ARG A 96 -9.54 -9.65 -21.35
N LEU A 97 -9.87 -10.86 -21.78
CA LEU A 97 -10.92 -11.67 -21.16
C LEU A 97 -10.42 -12.44 -19.94
N LEU A 98 -9.23 -13.05 -20.02
CA LEU A 98 -8.75 -14.06 -19.06
C LEU A 98 -7.76 -13.50 -18.03
N LEU A 99 -6.99 -12.45 -18.34
CA LEU A 99 -6.00 -11.91 -17.40
C LEU A 99 -6.63 -11.23 -16.18
N PRO A 100 -7.69 -10.41 -16.27
CA PRO A 100 -8.22 -9.70 -15.10
C PRO A 100 -8.61 -10.56 -13.89
N PRO A 101 -9.33 -11.70 -14.03
CA PRO A 101 -9.58 -12.56 -12.87
C PRO A 101 -8.31 -13.27 -12.38
N VAL A 102 -7.37 -13.62 -13.28
CA VAL A 102 -6.08 -14.24 -12.91
C VAL A 102 -5.23 -13.27 -12.10
N GLU A 103 -5.18 -12.02 -12.54
CA GLU A 103 -4.51 -10.89 -11.90
C GLU A 103 -4.98 -10.72 -10.46
N ILE A 104 -6.29 -10.60 -10.24
CA ILE A 104 -6.85 -10.37 -8.90
C ILE A 104 -6.62 -11.56 -7.99
N ILE A 105 -6.81 -12.78 -8.48
CA ILE A 105 -6.61 -13.96 -7.65
C ILE A 105 -5.12 -14.14 -7.32
N ASP A 106 -4.22 -13.85 -8.27
CA ASP A 106 -2.78 -13.91 -8.01
C ASP A 106 -2.28 -12.75 -7.16
N SER A 107 -2.89 -11.56 -7.23
CA SER A 107 -2.54 -10.41 -6.38
C SER A 107 -2.96 -10.61 -4.93
N LEU A 108 -4.05 -11.34 -4.67
CA LEU A 108 -4.45 -11.72 -3.31
C LEU A 108 -3.34 -12.54 -2.64
N GLY A 109 -2.69 -11.91 -1.66
CA GLY A 109 -1.59 -12.51 -0.91
C GLY A 109 -0.21 -12.34 -1.56
N SER A 110 -0.09 -11.85 -2.80
CA SER A 110 1.22 -11.54 -3.40
C SER A 110 2.03 -10.53 -2.60
N GLY A 111 1.38 -9.62 -1.86
CA GLY A 111 2.05 -8.71 -0.93
C GLY A 111 2.52 -9.36 0.38
N ASN A 112 2.14 -10.61 0.69
CA ASN A 112 2.68 -11.33 1.85
C ASN A 112 4.14 -11.72 1.58
N THR A 113 5.02 -11.45 2.55
CA THR A 113 6.47 -11.64 2.39
C THR A 113 6.85 -13.10 2.17
N ASP A 114 6.21 -14.06 2.86
CA ASP A 114 6.51 -15.49 2.67
C ASP A 114 6.15 -15.95 1.26
N TYR A 115 4.98 -15.52 0.75
CA TYR A 115 4.55 -15.88 -0.58
C TYR A 115 5.38 -15.19 -1.68
N CYS A 116 5.74 -13.91 -1.48
CA CYS A 116 6.75 -13.21 -2.30
C CYS A 116 8.05 -14.02 -2.40
N MET A 117 8.53 -14.53 -1.27
CA MET A 117 9.79 -15.26 -1.19
C MET A 117 9.71 -16.66 -1.77
N TRP A 118 8.58 -17.34 -1.59
CA TRP A 118 8.30 -18.58 -2.30
C TRP A 118 8.33 -18.38 -3.83
N LYS A 119 7.74 -17.28 -4.34
CA LYS A 119 7.82 -16.93 -5.77
C LYS A 119 9.27 -16.71 -6.23
N TYR A 120 10.04 -15.92 -5.48
CA TYR A 120 11.47 -15.67 -5.77
C TYR A 120 12.27 -16.97 -5.88
N ARG A 121 12.16 -17.85 -4.86
CA ARG A 121 12.89 -19.12 -4.83
C ARG A 121 12.48 -20.08 -5.95
N SER A 122 11.22 -20.03 -6.35
CA SER A 122 10.66 -20.94 -7.35
C SER A 122 10.89 -20.48 -8.80
N TRP A 123 11.01 -19.16 -9.03
CA TRP A 123 10.97 -18.57 -10.38
C TRP A 123 12.13 -17.59 -10.67
N GLY A 124 13.00 -17.36 -9.69
CA GLY A 124 14.10 -16.40 -9.78
C GLY A 124 13.68 -14.96 -9.51
N GLU A 125 14.62 -14.04 -9.74
CA GLU A 125 14.45 -12.61 -9.46
C GLU A 125 13.47 -11.91 -10.41
N ASN A 126 13.37 -12.37 -11.66
CA ASN A 126 12.51 -11.77 -12.68
C ASN A 126 11.41 -12.75 -13.07
N LEU A 127 10.16 -12.34 -12.93
CA LEU A 127 8.99 -13.20 -13.19
C LEU A 127 7.77 -12.38 -13.59
N CYS A 128 6.72 -13.04 -14.07
CA CYS A 128 5.42 -12.42 -14.29
C CYS A 128 4.41 -12.89 -13.24
N ALA A 129 3.85 -11.94 -12.49
CA ALA A 129 2.88 -12.18 -11.42
C ALA A 129 1.97 -10.96 -11.24
N SER A 130 0.73 -11.19 -10.82
CA SER A 130 -0.28 -10.16 -10.57
C SER A 130 -0.46 -9.18 -11.75
N ALA A 131 -0.42 -9.69 -12.99
CA ALA A 131 -0.38 -8.93 -14.25
C ALA A 131 0.74 -7.88 -14.34
N GLN A 132 1.88 -8.13 -13.69
CA GLN A 132 3.06 -7.29 -13.75
C GLN A 132 4.29 -8.11 -14.14
N VAL A 133 5.30 -7.44 -14.69
CA VAL A 133 6.65 -7.97 -14.81
C VAL A 133 7.43 -7.54 -13.57
N TRP A 134 7.76 -8.47 -12.70
CA TRP A 134 8.55 -8.20 -11.49
C TRP A 134 10.02 -8.22 -11.88
N ILE A 135 10.74 -7.15 -11.54
CA ILE A 135 12.18 -7.01 -11.77
C ILE A 135 12.91 -7.01 -10.41
N GLY A 136 13.71 -8.04 -10.16
CA GLY A 136 14.10 -8.39 -8.78
C GLY A 136 15.51 -8.04 -8.34
N SER A 137 16.43 -7.72 -9.26
CA SER A 137 17.80 -7.36 -8.86
C SER A 137 17.81 -6.00 -8.15
N HIS A 138 18.68 -5.86 -7.15
CA HIS A 138 18.83 -4.62 -6.38
C HIS A 138 19.12 -3.43 -7.30
N LYS A 139 19.95 -3.64 -8.32
CA LYS A 139 20.28 -2.62 -9.34
C LYS A 139 19.04 -2.09 -10.07
N GLU A 140 18.19 -2.99 -10.60
CA GLU A 140 17.01 -2.59 -11.35
C GLU A 140 15.92 -2.00 -10.43
N ILE A 141 15.79 -2.53 -9.22
CA ILE A 141 14.89 -1.97 -8.20
C ILE A 141 15.34 -0.56 -7.80
N SER A 142 16.62 -0.37 -7.51
CA SER A 142 17.20 0.94 -7.15
C SER A 142 16.96 1.95 -8.25
N LYS A 143 17.21 1.57 -9.50
CA LYS A 143 16.91 2.40 -10.67
C LYS A 143 15.42 2.73 -10.77
N ALA A 144 14.53 1.78 -10.52
CA ALA A 144 13.09 2.00 -10.58
C ALA A 144 12.59 2.94 -9.46
N LEU A 145 13.18 2.88 -8.26
CA LEU A 145 12.80 3.71 -7.12
C LEU A 145 13.33 5.14 -7.19
N THR A 146 14.53 5.31 -7.74
CA THR A 146 15.21 6.62 -7.81
C THR A 146 14.83 7.44 -9.06
N ASN A 147 14.32 6.79 -10.10
CA ASN A 147 13.81 7.48 -11.29
C ASN A 147 12.36 7.95 -11.16
N PRO A 148 11.92 8.94 -11.97
CA PRO A 148 10.51 9.28 -12.10
C PRO A 148 9.65 8.08 -12.47
N GLN A 149 8.46 7.98 -11.89
CA GLN A 149 7.58 6.82 -12.07
C GLN A 149 6.22 7.25 -12.63
N ALA A 150 5.82 6.58 -13.71
CA ALA A 150 4.43 6.58 -14.17
C ALA A 150 3.62 5.62 -13.29
N ARG A 151 2.40 6.03 -12.92
CA ARG A 151 1.51 5.33 -11.99
C ARG A 151 0.08 5.29 -12.53
N ASN A 152 -0.69 4.38 -11.96
CA ASN A 152 -2.13 4.25 -12.11
C ASN A 152 -2.71 3.81 -10.76
N ASN A 153 -3.94 3.30 -10.74
CA ASN A 153 -4.65 2.90 -9.52
C ASN A 153 -4.16 1.54 -8.97
N TRP A 154 -2.86 1.36 -8.82
CA TRP A 154 -2.27 0.16 -8.25
C TRP A 154 -1.52 0.51 -6.99
N LEU A 155 -1.66 -0.35 -5.98
CA LEU A 155 -0.90 -0.30 -4.75
C LEU A 155 -0.04 -1.56 -4.67
N GLY A 156 1.25 -1.40 -4.99
CA GLY A 156 2.14 -2.55 -5.15
C GLY A 156 1.62 -3.48 -6.24
N GLU A 157 1.36 -4.71 -5.85
CA GLU A 157 0.86 -5.81 -6.68
C GLU A 157 -0.66 -5.87 -6.81
N HIS A 158 -1.42 -5.02 -6.10
CA HIS A 158 -2.88 -5.12 -6.05
C HIS A 158 -3.58 -3.91 -6.69
N PRO A 159 -4.61 -4.12 -7.53
CA PRO A 159 -5.39 -3.03 -8.10
C PRO A 159 -6.32 -2.39 -7.08
N LEU A 160 -6.40 -1.05 -7.12
CA LEU A 160 -7.31 -0.24 -6.33
C LEU A 160 -8.59 0.06 -7.12
N TYR A 161 -9.71 0.12 -6.39
CA TYR A 161 -10.97 0.53 -6.97
C TYR A 161 -10.98 2.05 -7.17
N ARG A 162 -10.91 2.50 -8.44
CA ARG A 162 -10.82 3.92 -8.82
C ARG A 162 -11.91 4.78 -8.16
N GLY A 163 -13.13 4.26 -8.05
CA GLY A 163 -14.29 4.97 -7.49
C GLY A 163 -14.23 5.16 -5.97
N SER A 164 -13.25 4.56 -5.30
CA SER A 164 -13.00 4.72 -3.86
C SER A 164 -11.69 5.46 -3.57
N LEU A 165 -10.98 5.92 -4.60
CA LEU A 165 -9.83 6.79 -4.38
C LEU A 165 -10.29 8.19 -3.99
N PRO A 166 -9.54 8.91 -3.15
CA PRO A 166 -9.90 10.26 -2.76
C PRO A 166 -9.92 11.19 -3.97
N GLU A 167 -11.07 11.83 -4.16
CA GLU A 167 -11.32 12.81 -5.22
C GLU A 167 -11.72 14.14 -4.60
N GLY A 168 -11.20 15.23 -5.17
CA GLY A 168 -11.58 16.57 -4.79
C GLY A 168 -13.00 16.92 -5.23
N PRO A 169 -13.54 18.08 -4.81
CA PRO A 169 -14.86 18.55 -5.25
C PRO A 169 -15.02 18.67 -6.78
N SER A 170 -13.92 18.86 -7.51
CA SER A 170 -13.90 18.90 -8.98
C SER A 170 -13.90 17.51 -9.65
N GLY A 171 -13.81 16.43 -8.87
CA GLY A 171 -13.64 15.07 -9.38
C GLY A 171 -12.18 14.68 -9.69
N ARG A 172 -11.21 15.59 -9.50
CA ARG A 172 -9.79 15.25 -9.71
C ARG A 172 -9.30 14.28 -8.64
N CYS A 173 -8.55 13.26 -9.04
CA CYS A 173 -7.91 12.33 -8.10
C CYS A 173 -6.79 13.04 -7.35
N VAL A 174 -6.81 12.99 -6.02
CA VAL A 174 -5.75 13.58 -5.19
C VAL A 174 -4.85 12.53 -4.56
N PHE A 175 -5.10 11.24 -4.84
CA PHE A 175 -4.39 10.14 -4.20
C PHE A 175 -2.94 10.01 -4.67
N LEU A 176 -1.98 10.47 -3.86
CA LEU A 176 -0.57 10.51 -4.22
C LEU A 176 -0.04 9.19 -4.79
N LEU A 177 -0.43 8.05 -4.22
CA LEU A 177 0.11 6.75 -4.63
C LEU A 177 -0.29 6.35 -6.06
N SER A 178 -1.38 6.90 -6.61
CA SER A 178 -1.83 6.63 -7.99
C SER A 178 -1.41 7.67 -9.01
N LEU A 179 -0.89 8.83 -8.58
CA LEU A 179 -0.51 9.93 -9.47
C LEU A 179 0.89 9.72 -10.05
N SER A 180 1.06 9.86 -11.36
CA SER A 180 2.36 9.82 -12.05
C SER A 180 3.22 11.03 -11.74
N ASN A 181 4.54 10.84 -11.71
CA ASN A 181 5.49 11.95 -11.70
C ASN A 181 5.39 12.77 -12.99
N LYS A 182 5.62 14.09 -12.92
CA LYS A 182 5.63 14.96 -14.12
C LYS A 182 6.62 14.47 -15.18
N ALA A 183 7.84 14.14 -14.77
CA ALA A 183 8.89 13.65 -15.65
C ALA A 183 8.61 12.26 -16.25
N ALA A 184 7.57 11.57 -15.78
CA ALA A 184 7.09 10.29 -16.33
C ALA A 184 5.74 10.45 -17.07
N GLY A 185 5.39 11.67 -17.52
CA GLY A 185 4.16 11.96 -18.26
C GLY A 185 2.95 12.32 -17.38
N GLY A 186 3.16 12.56 -16.08
CA GLY A 186 2.13 13.08 -15.18
C GLY A 186 1.86 14.57 -15.36
N THR A 187 0.77 15.05 -14.76
CA THR A 187 0.32 16.45 -14.79
C THR A 187 1.15 17.38 -13.91
N GLY A 188 1.97 16.84 -13.00
CA GLY A 188 2.63 17.59 -11.93
C GLY A 188 1.88 17.59 -10.61
N ASP A 189 0.70 16.98 -10.56
CA ASP A 189 -0.11 16.86 -9.34
C ASP A 189 0.62 16.10 -8.24
N HIS A 190 1.34 15.02 -8.58
CA HIS A 190 2.06 14.25 -7.57
C HIS A 190 3.06 15.13 -6.80
N GLU A 191 3.91 15.87 -7.52
CA GLU A 191 4.91 16.75 -6.90
C GLU A 191 4.26 17.87 -6.09
N ALA A 192 3.25 18.53 -6.67
CA ALA A 192 2.56 19.66 -6.04
C ALA A 192 1.79 19.26 -4.78
N PHE A 193 1.04 18.15 -4.83
CA PHE A 193 0.26 17.65 -3.71
C PHE A 193 1.15 17.05 -2.62
N ARG A 194 2.25 16.38 -3.00
CA ARG A 194 3.25 15.90 -2.03
C ARG A 194 3.89 17.07 -1.29
N LYS A 195 4.24 18.14 -2.00
CA LYS A 195 4.76 19.37 -1.39
C LYS A 195 3.74 19.98 -0.43
N CYS A 196 2.49 20.13 -0.84
CA CYS A 196 1.40 20.61 0.01
C CYS A 196 1.29 19.81 1.31
N MET A 197 1.23 18.48 1.20
CA MET A 197 1.18 17.58 2.35
C MET A 197 2.38 17.74 3.29
N ILE A 198 3.60 17.83 2.75
CA ILE A 198 4.81 17.99 3.56
C ILE A 198 4.81 19.33 4.29
N ASP A 199 4.59 20.42 3.57
CA ASP A 199 4.61 21.76 4.14
C ASP A 199 3.52 21.93 5.23
N THR A 200 2.36 21.29 5.05
CA THR A 200 1.26 21.36 6.02
C THR A 200 1.42 20.42 7.21
N LEU A 201 1.94 19.20 7.04
CA LEU A 201 1.84 18.13 8.05
C LEU A 201 3.18 17.61 8.57
N PHE A 202 4.27 17.83 7.84
CA PHE A 202 5.62 17.38 8.21
C PHE A 202 6.53 18.59 8.44
N ASN A 203 6.07 19.50 9.30
CA ASN A 203 6.75 20.75 9.64
C ASN A 203 7.22 20.75 11.12
N ASP A 204 7.84 21.86 11.54
CA ASP A 204 8.40 22.02 12.89
C ASP A 204 7.39 21.79 14.01
N ALA A 205 6.10 22.12 13.78
CA ALA A 205 5.06 21.88 14.78
C ALA A 205 4.77 20.39 14.96
N ALA A 206 4.83 19.60 13.89
CA ALA A 206 4.75 18.14 13.97
C ALA A 206 5.97 17.57 14.71
N VAL A 207 7.18 18.02 14.37
CA VAL A 207 8.42 17.62 15.04
C VAL A 207 8.38 17.95 16.54
N ALA A 208 7.88 19.13 16.91
CA ALA A 208 7.71 19.50 18.32
C ALA A 208 6.76 18.54 19.06
N ARG A 209 5.65 18.16 18.41
CA ARG A 209 4.69 17.19 18.97
C ARG A 209 5.26 15.79 19.12
N GLU A 210 6.24 15.36 18.33
CA GLU A 210 6.88 14.04 18.48
C GLU A 210 7.48 13.83 19.89
N THR A 211 7.87 14.92 20.58
CA THR A 211 8.59 14.88 21.85
C THR A 211 7.87 15.60 23.00
N ASP A 212 6.63 16.02 22.76
CA ASP A 212 5.82 16.67 23.79
C ASP A 212 5.32 15.67 24.86
N GLU A 213 4.66 16.20 25.89
CA GLU A 213 4.17 15.37 27.00
C GLU A 213 3.07 14.38 26.57
N ILE A 214 2.28 14.68 25.54
CA ILE A 214 1.25 13.77 25.05
C ILE A 214 1.91 12.59 24.34
N SER A 215 2.87 12.83 23.45
CA SER A 215 3.62 11.78 22.76
C SER A 215 4.39 10.90 23.73
N LYS A 216 5.05 11.49 24.74
CA LYS A 216 5.73 10.73 25.81
C LYS A 216 4.75 9.84 26.59
N GLN A 217 3.58 10.36 26.94
CA GLN A 217 2.53 9.60 27.63
C GLN A 217 2.05 8.42 26.78
N LEU A 218 1.79 8.64 25.48
CA LEU A 218 1.37 7.58 24.56
C LEU A 218 2.43 6.47 24.43
N ILE A 219 3.71 6.84 24.30
CA ILE A 219 4.83 5.88 24.22
C ILE A 219 4.96 5.09 25.53
N SER A 220 4.90 5.77 26.68
CA SER A 220 4.95 5.10 27.99
C SER A 220 3.78 4.15 28.18
N GLN A 221 2.56 4.55 27.80
CA GLN A 221 1.38 3.70 27.88
C GLN A 221 1.51 2.47 26.98
N ALA A 222 1.96 2.64 25.73
CA ALA A 222 2.20 1.52 24.83
C ALA A 222 3.23 0.53 25.40
N ALA A 223 4.29 1.04 26.04
CA ALA A 223 5.30 0.21 26.70
C ALA A 223 4.75 -0.54 27.92
N GLU A 224 3.85 0.08 28.69
CA GLU A 224 3.17 -0.59 29.80
C GLU A 224 2.20 -1.67 29.32
N ASN A 225 1.42 -1.40 28.28
CA ASN A 225 0.47 -2.35 27.73
C ASN A 225 1.20 -3.56 27.15
N TYR A 226 2.31 -3.35 26.43
CA TYR A 226 3.13 -4.42 25.86
C TYR A 226 3.60 -5.46 26.88
N VAL A 227 3.90 -5.05 28.13
CA VAL A 227 4.36 -5.98 29.19
C VAL A 227 3.23 -6.54 30.06
N LYS A 228 2.06 -5.90 30.06
CA LYS A 228 0.89 -6.31 30.86
C LYS A 228 -0.04 -7.25 30.10
N GLU A 229 -0.22 -7.01 28.81
CA GLU A 229 -1.13 -7.74 27.93
C GLU A 229 -0.45 -8.96 27.34
N SER A 230 -1.24 -9.95 26.92
CA SER A 230 -0.70 -11.02 26.07
C SER A 230 -0.29 -10.46 24.69
N GLU A 231 0.62 -11.16 24.02
CA GLU A 231 1.05 -10.79 22.66
C GLU A 231 -0.15 -10.63 21.71
N PHE A 232 -1.11 -11.56 21.79
CA PHE A 232 -2.32 -11.50 20.97
C PHE A 232 -3.15 -10.26 21.27
N GLU A 233 -3.37 -9.93 22.56
CA GLU A 233 -4.15 -8.75 22.96
C GLU A 233 -3.46 -7.45 22.51
N PHE A 234 -2.15 -7.33 22.68
CA PHE A 234 -1.43 -6.11 22.30
C PHE A 234 -1.49 -5.81 20.79
N TYR A 235 -1.49 -6.84 19.94
CA TYR A 235 -1.53 -6.66 18.48
C TYR A 235 -2.93 -6.74 17.86
N HIS A 236 -3.88 -7.43 18.50
CA HIS A 236 -5.20 -7.74 17.92
C HIS A 236 -6.39 -7.33 18.78
N GLY A 237 -6.19 -6.87 20.01
CA GLY A 237 -7.24 -6.34 20.87
C GLY A 237 -7.83 -5.01 20.39
N THR A 238 -8.81 -4.52 21.14
CA THR A 238 -9.56 -3.28 20.82
C THR A 238 -9.15 -2.08 21.68
N GLU A 239 -8.46 -2.30 22.80
CA GLU A 239 -8.01 -1.25 23.71
C GLU A 239 -6.51 -1.38 23.96
N GLY A 240 -5.80 -0.25 24.10
CA GLY A 240 -4.39 -0.26 24.48
C GLY A 240 -3.41 -0.80 23.42
N THR A 241 -3.92 -1.20 22.26
CA THR A 241 -3.16 -1.98 21.27
C THR A 241 -2.19 -1.14 20.43
N ASN A 242 -1.31 -1.86 19.72
CA ASN A 242 -0.43 -1.31 18.69
C ASN A 242 -1.19 -0.43 17.67
N THR A 243 -2.37 -0.87 17.22
CA THR A 243 -3.21 -0.09 16.29
C THR A 243 -3.71 1.20 16.94
N VAL A 244 -4.21 1.13 18.18
CA VAL A 244 -4.69 2.30 18.93
C VAL A 244 -3.56 3.30 19.17
N PHE A 245 -2.35 2.84 19.51
CA PHE A 245 -1.18 3.70 19.64
C PHE A 245 -0.91 4.47 18.35
N TRP A 246 -0.75 3.79 17.20
CA TRP A 246 -0.43 4.46 15.94
C TRP A 246 -1.54 5.39 15.47
N THR A 247 -2.81 5.02 15.69
CA THR A 247 -3.94 5.91 15.42
C THR A 247 -3.81 7.17 16.26
N LYS A 248 -3.72 7.10 17.58
CA LYS A 248 -3.60 8.29 18.44
C LYS A 248 -2.34 9.11 18.13
N TYR A 249 -1.20 8.44 18.05
CA TYR A 249 0.10 9.10 17.89
C TYR A 249 0.20 9.85 16.56
N LEU A 250 -0.13 9.23 15.43
CA LEU A 250 -0.05 9.89 14.13
C LEU A 250 -1.03 11.07 14.02
N HIS A 251 -2.22 10.93 14.61
CA HIS A 251 -3.24 11.97 14.59
C HIS A 251 -2.88 13.17 15.47
N HIS A 252 -2.26 12.90 16.61
CA HIS A 252 -1.70 13.95 17.44
C HIS A 252 -0.51 14.64 16.74
N VAL A 253 0.49 13.89 16.30
CA VAL A 253 1.73 14.44 15.73
C VAL A 253 1.48 15.18 14.42
N LEU A 254 0.80 14.58 13.45
CA LEU A 254 0.66 15.19 12.12
C LEU A 254 -0.39 16.28 12.07
N PHE A 255 -1.49 16.13 12.83
CA PHE A 255 -2.63 17.05 12.73
C PHE A 255 -2.76 17.98 13.94
N GLY A 256 -2.14 17.64 15.08
CA GLY A 256 -2.32 18.38 16.33
C GLY A 256 -3.64 18.09 17.02
N LEU A 257 -4.29 16.96 16.72
CA LEU A 257 -5.57 16.61 17.31
C LEU A 257 -5.44 16.32 18.80
N ASN A 258 -6.46 16.73 19.56
CA ASN A 258 -6.56 16.44 20.98
C ASN A 258 -7.04 14.99 21.19
N ILE A 259 -6.10 14.08 21.39
CA ILE A 259 -6.39 12.64 21.58
C ILE A 259 -6.99 12.30 22.94
N LYS A 260 -7.35 13.30 23.76
CA LYS A 260 -8.15 13.13 24.99
C LYS A 260 -9.64 13.36 24.74
N ASP A 261 -10.02 13.85 23.56
CA ASP A 261 -11.42 14.02 23.17
C ASP A 261 -12.02 12.66 22.77
N GLY A 262 -12.97 12.16 23.58
CA GLY A 262 -13.60 10.86 23.38
C GLY A 262 -14.44 10.75 22.10
N GLU A 263 -15.10 11.83 21.66
CA GLU A 263 -15.91 11.81 20.43
C GLU A 263 -15.02 11.80 19.18
N LEU A 264 -13.91 12.55 19.23
CA LEU A 264 -12.87 12.50 18.22
C LEU A 264 -12.31 11.08 18.10
N LEU A 265 -11.89 10.47 19.22
CA LEU A 265 -11.34 9.12 19.22
C LEU A 265 -12.34 8.10 18.67
N LYS A 266 -13.60 8.15 19.09
CA LYS A 266 -14.65 7.26 18.56
C LYS A 266 -14.79 7.35 17.04
N THR A 267 -14.63 8.56 16.49
CA THR A 267 -14.66 8.77 15.03
C THR A 267 -13.44 8.15 14.34
N LEU A 268 -12.25 8.30 14.93
CA LEU A 268 -11.03 7.70 14.41
C LEU A 268 -11.08 6.17 14.51
N ASP A 269 -11.43 5.62 15.67
CA ASP A 269 -11.46 4.17 15.91
C ASP A 269 -12.44 3.48 14.96
N ALA A 270 -13.63 4.06 14.75
CA ALA A 270 -14.60 3.52 13.80
C ALA A 270 -14.09 3.41 12.34
N PHE A 271 -13.08 4.20 11.97
CA PHE A 271 -12.50 4.19 10.63
C PHE A 271 -11.16 3.44 10.55
N TYR A 272 -10.32 3.53 11.58
CA TYR A 272 -8.98 2.97 11.60
C TYR A 272 -8.90 1.55 12.18
N ASP A 273 -9.94 1.11 12.89
CA ASP A 273 -10.04 -0.26 13.37
C ASP A 273 -10.63 -1.21 12.30
N GLY A 274 -10.15 -2.45 12.30
CA GLY A 274 -10.62 -3.53 11.41
C GLY A 274 -10.30 -3.38 9.92
N ALA A 275 -10.66 -4.40 9.12
CA ALA A 275 -10.27 -4.48 7.71
C ALA A 275 -11.17 -3.67 6.74
N SER A 276 -12.39 -3.31 7.14
CA SER A 276 -13.41 -2.75 6.22
C SER A 276 -12.97 -1.46 5.52
N ALA A 277 -12.38 -0.52 6.26
CA ALA A 277 -11.88 0.73 5.69
C ALA A 277 -10.72 0.52 4.70
N LEU A 278 -9.93 -0.56 4.85
CA LEU A 278 -8.91 -0.93 3.87
C LEU A 278 -9.57 -1.56 2.63
N MET A 279 -10.52 -2.48 2.83
CA MET A 279 -11.26 -3.15 1.76
C MET A 279 -12.04 -2.18 0.87
N HIS A 280 -12.42 -1.01 1.40
CA HIS A 280 -12.98 0.10 0.62
C HIS A 280 -12.15 0.45 -0.62
N TYR A 281 -10.82 0.41 -0.52
CA TYR A 281 -9.92 0.84 -1.58
C TYR A 281 -9.53 -0.29 -2.55
N LEU A 282 -9.65 -1.55 -2.14
CA LEU A 282 -9.09 -2.69 -2.86
C LEU A 282 -10.11 -3.33 -3.81
N GLU A 283 -9.69 -3.68 -5.01
CA GLU A 283 -10.52 -4.55 -5.87
C GLU A 283 -10.55 -5.99 -5.35
N PRO A 284 -11.64 -6.75 -5.56
CA PRO A 284 -12.95 -6.31 -6.00
C PRO A 284 -13.80 -5.69 -4.87
N PHE A 285 -13.29 -5.68 -3.64
CA PHE A 285 -14.05 -5.40 -2.42
C PHE A 285 -14.64 -3.98 -2.36
N GLY A 286 -13.93 -2.97 -2.84
CA GLY A 286 -14.39 -1.57 -2.86
C GLY A 286 -15.69 -1.35 -3.66
N ARG A 287 -16.05 -2.30 -4.54
CA ARG A 287 -17.32 -2.27 -5.28
C ARG A 287 -18.51 -2.74 -4.46
N LEU A 288 -18.28 -3.50 -3.39
CA LEU A 288 -19.34 -4.08 -2.58
C LEU A 288 -19.84 -3.03 -1.59
N PRO A 289 -21.16 -2.75 -1.53
CA PRO A 289 -21.70 -1.74 -0.63
C PRO A 289 -21.34 -1.96 0.85
N CYS A 290 -21.15 -3.20 1.29
CA CYS A 290 -20.76 -3.54 2.66
C CYS A 290 -19.34 -3.11 3.04
N PHE A 291 -18.47 -2.82 2.08
CA PHE A 291 -17.12 -2.26 2.29
C PHE A 291 -17.05 -0.75 1.96
N SER A 292 -18.18 -0.13 1.60
CA SER A 292 -18.24 1.32 1.37
C SER A 292 -17.99 2.07 2.68
N ASN A 293 -16.99 2.96 2.67
CA ASN A 293 -16.62 3.75 3.86
C ASN A 293 -16.66 5.27 3.61
N HIS A 294 -17.38 5.71 2.56
CA HIS A 294 -17.47 7.13 2.18
C HIS A 294 -17.89 8.05 3.34
N ALA A 295 -18.84 7.62 4.16
CA ALA A 295 -19.30 8.39 5.32
C ALA A 295 -18.23 8.50 6.41
N GLY A 296 -17.49 7.41 6.68
CA GLY A 296 -16.37 7.41 7.65
C GLY A 296 -15.23 8.31 7.17
N ILE A 297 -14.84 8.17 5.90
CA ILE A 297 -13.86 9.04 5.24
C ILE A 297 -14.25 10.51 5.37
N GLY A 298 -15.51 10.84 5.08
CA GLY A 298 -16.03 12.19 5.18
C GLY A 298 -15.86 12.78 6.59
N LYS A 299 -16.23 12.03 7.62
CA LYS A 299 -16.11 12.45 9.04
C LYS A 299 -14.65 12.64 9.47
N VAL A 300 -13.75 11.73 9.09
CA VAL A 300 -12.33 11.86 9.44
C VAL A 300 -11.70 13.04 8.69
N ALA A 301 -12.04 13.24 7.42
CA ALA A 301 -11.59 14.41 6.67
C ALA A 301 -12.07 15.73 7.30
N ASP A 302 -13.30 15.78 7.84
CA ASP A 302 -13.80 16.95 8.57
C ASP A 302 -12.97 17.24 9.83
N LEU A 303 -12.49 16.21 10.54
CA LEU A 303 -11.58 16.38 11.67
C LEU A 303 -10.23 16.95 11.24
N TYR A 304 -9.68 16.48 10.11
CA TYR A 304 -8.39 16.95 9.60
C TYR A 304 -8.46 18.40 9.16
N GLU A 305 -9.51 18.76 8.42
CA GLU A 305 -9.72 20.13 7.94
C GLU A 305 -9.86 21.14 9.08
N LYS A 306 -10.41 20.72 10.23
CA LYS A 306 -10.54 21.54 11.45
C LYS A 306 -9.34 21.43 12.39
N SER A 307 -8.34 20.63 12.05
CA SER A 307 -7.21 20.37 12.93
C SER A 307 -6.26 21.58 13.04
N PRO A 308 -5.49 21.70 14.13
CA PRO A 308 -4.52 22.78 14.29
C PRO A 308 -3.52 22.90 13.12
N SER A 309 -3.16 21.79 12.48
CA SER A 309 -2.21 21.81 11.36
C SER A 309 -2.79 22.41 10.08
N PHE A 310 -4.12 22.50 9.99
CA PHE A 310 -4.83 23.15 8.88
C PHE A 310 -5.27 24.58 9.20
N ALA A 311 -5.08 25.08 10.42
CA ALA A 311 -5.60 26.39 10.86
C ALA A 311 -5.15 27.56 9.96
N ASN A 312 -3.96 27.47 9.38
CA ASN A 312 -3.39 28.48 8.48
C ASN A 312 -3.22 27.96 7.04
N PHE A 313 -4.00 26.95 6.64
CA PHE A 313 -3.91 26.39 5.30
C PHE A 313 -4.24 27.46 4.25
N GLN A 314 -3.40 27.53 3.21
CA GLN A 314 -3.58 28.45 2.09
C GLN A 314 -3.59 27.67 0.78
N VAL A 315 -4.56 27.96 -0.08
CA VAL A 315 -4.58 27.47 -1.45
C VAL A 315 -3.50 28.23 -2.22
N LYS A 316 -2.48 27.51 -2.72
CA LYS A 316 -1.36 28.12 -3.44
C LYS A 316 -1.20 27.51 -4.85
N PRO A 317 -0.78 28.30 -5.85
CA PRO A 317 -0.48 27.78 -7.20
C PRO A 317 0.59 26.69 -7.21
N GLU A 318 1.61 26.77 -6.34
CA GLU A 318 2.67 25.77 -6.22
C GLU A 318 2.18 24.40 -5.71
N TYR A 319 1.00 24.36 -5.08
CA TYR A 319 0.30 23.14 -4.66
C TYR A 319 -0.75 22.70 -5.70
N ASN A 320 -0.67 23.24 -6.92
CA ASN A 320 -1.68 23.13 -7.96
C ASN A 320 -3.10 23.45 -7.44
N ASN A 321 -3.20 24.51 -6.64
CA ASN A 321 -4.44 24.97 -6.01
C ASN A 321 -5.15 23.87 -5.21
N MET A 322 -4.41 22.98 -4.56
CA MET A 322 -4.98 22.01 -3.61
C MET A 322 -5.74 22.72 -2.49
N THR A 323 -6.98 22.30 -2.26
CA THR A 323 -7.83 22.78 -1.18
C THR A 323 -7.54 22.03 0.13
N ALA A 324 -7.92 22.63 1.26
CA ALA A 324 -7.84 21.97 2.55
C ALA A 324 -8.63 20.64 2.55
N ARG A 325 -9.82 20.63 1.94
CA ARG A 325 -10.64 19.43 1.82
C ARG A 325 -9.97 18.32 1.03
N GLU A 326 -9.32 18.66 -0.08
CA GLU A 326 -8.59 17.70 -0.91
C GLU A 326 -7.41 17.08 -0.16
N LEU A 327 -6.62 17.90 0.54
CA LEU A 327 -5.53 17.39 1.36
C LEU A 327 -6.08 16.51 2.50
N ALA A 328 -7.18 16.91 3.15
CA ALA A 328 -7.82 16.12 4.19
C ALA A 328 -8.29 14.75 3.67
N LEU A 329 -8.98 14.70 2.53
CA LEU A 329 -9.41 13.45 1.88
C LEU A 329 -8.22 12.56 1.50
N LEU A 330 -7.20 13.14 0.86
CA LEU A 330 -5.94 12.43 0.58
C LEU A 330 -5.38 11.80 1.85
N MET A 331 -5.32 12.56 2.94
CA MET A 331 -4.73 12.10 4.19
C MET A 331 -5.53 10.99 4.86
N THR A 332 -6.86 10.94 4.73
CA THR A 332 -7.64 9.81 5.27
C THR A 332 -7.19 8.48 4.66
N SER A 333 -6.92 8.46 3.35
CA SER A 333 -6.47 7.27 2.64
C SER A 333 -5.00 6.97 2.96
N ILE A 334 -4.12 7.98 2.98
CA ILE A 334 -2.69 7.79 3.25
C ILE A 334 -2.44 7.31 4.68
N ILE A 335 -3.08 7.91 5.69
CA ILE A 335 -2.92 7.47 7.08
C ILE A 335 -3.48 6.05 7.26
N ARG A 336 -4.58 5.69 6.59
CA ARG A 336 -5.17 4.35 6.73
C ARG A 336 -4.29 3.28 6.07
N ILE A 337 -3.93 3.50 4.82
CA ILE A 337 -3.25 2.50 3.98
C ILE A 337 -1.77 2.40 4.32
N ALA A 338 -1.09 3.53 4.56
CA ALA A 338 0.36 3.55 4.75
C ALA A 338 0.74 3.89 6.21
N GLY A 339 0.14 4.93 6.78
CA GLY A 339 0.50 5.43 8.12
C GLY A 339 0.34 4.39 9.23
N VAL A 340 -0.89 3.91 9.45
CA VAL A 340 -1.20 2.97 10.53
C VAL A 340 -0.75 1.55 10.17
N GLN A 341 -1.05 1.07 8.96
CA GLN A 341 -0.77 -0.32 8.55
C GLN A 341 0.73 -0.63 8.50
N GLY A 342 1.54 0.24 7.89
CA GLY A 342 2.98 0.02 7.78
C GLY A 342 3.68 0.10 9.13
N SER A 343 3.32 1.10 9.94
CA SER A 343 3.96 1.34 11.24
C SER A 343 3.62 0.27 12.27
N ARG A 344 2.35 -0.18 12.33
CA ARG A 344 1.97 -1.28 13.22
C ARG A 344 2.67 -2.58 12.85
N MET A 345 2.80 -2.87 11.56
CA MET A 345 3.47 -4.09 11.09
C MET A 345 4.97 -4.03 11.37
N LEU A 346 5.62 -2.88 11.18
CA LEU A 346 7.03 -2.71 11.52
C LEU A 346 7.30 -2.97 13.02
N LEU A 347 6.47 -2.38 13.89
CA LEU A 347 6.61 -2.59 15.33
C LEU A 347 6.41 -4.06 15.70
N TRP A 348 5.36 -4.70 15.16
CA TRP A 348 5.08 -6.13 15.38
C TRP A 348 6.28 -7.00 15.01
N LEU A 349 6.85 -6.81 13.81
CA LEU A 349 8.02 -7.56 13.36
C LEU A 349 9.25 -7.38 14.27
N CYS A 350 9.41 -6.19 14.85
CA CYS A 350 10.52 -5.92 15.76
C CYS A 350 10.33 -6.57 17.14
N THR A 351 9.10 -6.88 17.56
CA THR A 351 8.78 -7.12 18.99
C THR A 351 8.02 -8.42 19.29
N SER A 352 7.39 -9.08 18.32
CA SER A 352 6.62 -10.31 18.56
C SER A 352 7.48 -11.56 18.65
N GLY A 353 8.66 -11.56 18.02
CA GLY A 353 9.48 -12.77 17.83
C GLY A 353 8.89 -13.76 16.83
N SER A 354 7.84 -13.35 16.09
CA SER A 354 7.26 -14.15 15.01
C SER A 354 8.25 -14.31 13.86
N LEU A 355 8.35 -15.52 13.32
CA LEU A 355 9.04 -15.77 12.06
C LEU A 355 8.15 -15.26 10.92
N HIS A 356 8.69 -14.39 10.06
CA HIS A 356 7.91 -13.79 8.97
C HIS A 356 8.82 -13.37 7.81
N GLY A 357 8.49 -13.77 6.59
CA GLY A 357 9.26 -13.40 5.40
C GLY A 357 10.66 -14.01 5.39
N ASN A 358 11.72 -13.19 5.27
CA ASN A 358 13.10 -13.66 5.47
C ASN A 358 13.60 -13.48 6.90
N LEU A 359 12.78 -12.91 7.80
CA LEU A 359 13.11 -12.89 9.22
C LEU A 359 12.80 -14.27 9.82
N GLN A 360 13.77 -15.17 9.71
CA GLN A 360 13.68 -16.57 10.16
C GLN A 360 14.34 -16.79 11.52
N VAL A 361 14.43 -15.73 12.32
CA VAL A 361 14.96 -15.72 13.69
C VAL A 361 14.03 -14.94 14.61
N ASP A 362 13.88 -15.40 15.85
CA ASP A 362 13.24 -14.61 16.90
C ASP A 362 14.13 -13.38 17.20
N ALA A 363 13.65 -12.20 16.85
CA ALA A 363 14.40 -10.96 17.03
C ALA A 363 14.46 -10.48 18.49
N ARG A 364 13.66 -11.05 19.41
CA ARG A 364 13.56 -10.58 20.81
C ARG A 364 14.85 -10.76 21.60
N PRO A 365 15.56 -11.91 21.57
CA PRO A 365 16.86 -12.03 22.25
C PRO A 365 17.89 -11.03 21.74
N ILE A 366 17.85 -10.69 20.45
CA ILE A 366 18.74 -9.69 19.85
C ILE A 366 18.37 -8.30 20.37
N TRP A 367 17.09 -7.94 20.34
CA TRP A 367 16.58 -6.70 20.92
C TRP A 367 16.89 -6.57 22.42
N ASP A 368 16.75 -7.65 23.18
CA ASP A 368 17.08 -7.73 24.61
C ASP A 368 18.58 -7.51 24.88
N SER A 369 19.44 -7.69 23.87
CA SER A 369 20.89 -7.46 23.96
C SER A 369 21.36 -6.06 23.54
N LEU A 370 20.51 -5.26 22.88
CA LEU A 370 20.89 -3.93 22.38
C LEU A 370 21.20 -2.94 23.51
N ASN A 371 22.07 -1.97 23.23
CA ASN A 371 22.15 -0.75 24.02
C ASN A 371 20.93 0.14 23.71
N LEU A 372 19.90 0.09 24.56
CA LEU A 372 18.66 0.87 24.37
C LEU A 372 18.85 2.38 24.59
N ASP A 373 20.04 2.86 24.92
CA ASP A 373 20.36 4.29 24.96
C ASP A 373 21.12 4.75 23.71
N ASP A 374 21.44 3.83 22.78
CA ASP A 374 22.05 4.13 21.49
C ASP A 374 20.99 4.10 20.37
N ASP A 375 20.59 5.29 19.93
CA ASP A 375 19.63 5.45 18.83
C ASP A 375 20.11 4.79 17.53
N ASP A 376 21.42 4.81 17.25
CA ASP A 376 22.00 4.25 16.03
C ASP A 376 21.88 2.73 16.01
N GLU A 377 22.21 2.09 17.13
CA GLU A 377 22.13 0.63 17.26
C GLU A 377 20.66 0.14 17.14
N VAL A 378 19.72 0.83 17.80
CA VAL A 378 18.29 0.50 17.72
C VAL A 378 17.73 0.75 16.32
N GLU A 379 18.09 1.84 15.66
CA GLU A 379 17.66 2.09 14.28
C GLU A 379 18.20 1.04 13.31
N ARG A 380 19.49 0.68 13.43
CA ARG A 380 20.09 -0.39 12.64
C ARG A 380 19.37 -1.73 12.84
N PHE A 381 18.96 -2.04 14.06
CA PHE A 381 18.12 -3.22 14.33
C PHE A 381 16.79 -3.15 13.56
N ILE A 382 16.08 -2.02 13.59
CA ILE A 382 14.82 -1.83 12.85
C ILE A 382 15.05 -1.97 11.34
N LEU A 383 16.13 -1.41 10.81
CA LEU A 383 16.47 -1.49 9.39
C LEU A 383 16.74 -2.94 8.97
N GLU A 384 17.46 -3.73 9.77
CA GLU A 384 17.71 -5.13 9.46
C GLU A 384 16.44 -6.00 9.54
N VAL A 385 15.59 -5.77 10.54
CA VAL A 385 14.26 -6.39 10.61
C VAL A 385 13.46 -6.08 9.34
N SER A 386 13.38 -4.80 8.96
CA SER A 386 12.62 -4.39 7.78
C SER A 386 13.28 -4.78 6.45
N ARG A 387 14.59 -5.03 6.42
CA ARG A 387 15.28 -5.56 5.25
C ARG A 387 14.81 -7.00 4.99
N LEU A 388 14.87 -7.85 6.01
CA LEU A 388 14.45 -9.25 5.92
C LEU A 388 12.93 -9.42 5.82
N SER A 389 12.17 -8.51 6.41
CA SER A 389 10.72 -8.57 6.46
C SER A 389 10.10 -7.18 6.29
N PRO A 390 10.07 -6.62 5.07
CA PRO A 390 9.57 -5.26 4.89
C PRO A 390 8.05 -5.19 5.08
N PRO A 391 7.52 -4.18 5.81
CA PRO A 391 6.07 -3.96 5.91
C PRO A 391 5.37 -3.72 4.58
N VAL A 392 6.11 -3.17 3.61
CA VAL A 392 5.67 -3.01 2.22
C VAL A 392 6.63 -3.81 1.35
N THR A 393 6.13 -4.89 0.76
CA THR A 393 6.94 -5.86 0.02
C THR A 393 7.15 -5.45 -1.43
N ILE A 394 6.15 -4.82 -2.05
CA ILE A 394 6.13 -4.51 -3.48
C ILE A 394 5.67 -3.06 -3.71
N SER A 395 6.36 -2.37 -4.60
CA SER A 395 5.89 -1.14 -5.25
C SER A 395 5.66 -1.43 -6.73
N SER A 396 5.11 -0.50 -7.50
CA SER A 396 4.85 -0.73 -8.92
C SER A 396 5.06 0.51 -9.76
N ARG A 397 5.19 0.38 -11.07
CA ARG A 397 5.19 1.50 -12.00
C ARG A 397 4.66 1.05 -13.35
N ILE A 398 4.34 2.00 -14.20
CA ILE A 398 4.10 1.75 -15.62
C ILE A 398 5.41 1.98 -16.38
N SER A 399 5.74 1.08 -17.29
CA SER A 399 6.83 1.29 -18.24
C SER A 399 6.46 2.40 -19.23
N THR A 400 7.26 3.46 -19.28
CA THR A 400 7.09 4.60 -20.20
C THR A 400 7.67 4.30 -21.59
N GLU A 401 8.42 3.22 -21.73
CA GLU A 401 9.05 2.75 -22.96
C GLU A 401 8.98 1.20 -23.00
N PRO A 402 9.06 0.57 -24.19
CA PRO A 402 9.24 -0.87 -24.28
C PRO A 402 10.55 -1.30 -23.59
N PHE A 403 10.56 -2.49 -23.00
CA PHE A 403 11.76 -3.01 -22.32
C PHE A 403 11.87 -4.51 -22.48
N SER A 404 13.05 -5.05 -22.15
CA SER A 404 13.30 -6.48 -22.11
C SER A 404 13.93 -6.86 -20.77
N CYS A 405 13.64 -8.07 -20.30
CA CYS A 405 14.34 -8.68 -19.17
C CYS A 405 14.54 -10.17 -19.43
N GLU A 406 15.46 -10.77 -18.69
CA GLU A 406 15.66 -12.21 -18.70
C GLU A 406 14.76 -12.86 -17.65
N ILE A 407 14.00 -13.89 -18.07
CA ILE A 407 13.18 -14.73 -17.20
C ILE A 407 13.54 -16.18 -17.53
N ASN A 408 14.00 -16.94 -16.54
CA ASN A 408 14.43 -18.34 -16.70
C ASN A 408 15.42 -18.54 -17.88
N GLY A 409 16.47 -17.71 -17.98
CA GLY A 409 17.51 -17.86 -19.01
C GLY A 409 17.11 -17.41 -20.42
N LYS A 410 15.92 -16.83 -20.59
CA LYS A 410 15.43 -16.36 -21.89
C LYS A 410 15.04 -14.89 -21.81
N THR A 411 15.43 -14.13 -22.83
CA THR A 411 15.03 -12.73 -22.98
C THR A 411 13.59 -12.64 -23.47
N TYR A 412 12.77 -11.85 -22.76
CA TYR A 412 11.41 -11.50 -23.15
C TYR A 412 11.30 -9.98 -23.29
N SER A 413 10.58 -9.53 -24.31
CA SER A 413 10.28 -8.12 -24.54
C SER A 413 8.84 -7.80 -24.21
N PHE A 414 8.62 -6.63 -23.61
CA PHE A 414 7.33 -6.12 -23.18
C PHE A 414 7.08 -4.74 -23.78
N PRO A 415 5.85 -4.44 -24.20
CA PRO A 415 5.51 -3.14 -24.77
C PRO A 415 5.51 -2.03 -23.71
N GLN A 416 5.58 -0.78 -24.18
CA GLN A 416 5.24 0.39 -23.37
C GLN A 416 3.85 0.22 -22.75
N GLY A 417 3.68 0.71 -21.52
CA GLY A 417 2.43 0.61 -20.78
C GLY A 417 2.29 -0.67 -19.96
N THR A 418 3.24 -1.60 -20.05
CA THR A 418 3.28 -2.78 -19.17
C THR A 418 3.54 -2.37 -17.73
N MET A 419 2.78 -2.96 -16.81
CA MET A 419 2.98 -2.82 -15.37
C MET A 419 4.26 -3.54 -14.95
N VAL A 420 5.09 -2.84 -14.17
CA VAL A 420 6.34 -3.35 -13.63
C VAL A 420 6.23 -3.39 -12.11
N GLY A 421 6.37 -4.58 -11.55
CA GLY A 421 6.47 -4.79 -10.11
C GLY A 421 7.89 -4.51 -9.63
N ILE A 422 7.99 -3.80 -8.53
CA ILE A 422 9.24 -3.42 -7.85
C ILE A 422 9.24 -4.13 -6.48
N PRO A 423 9.59 -5.43 -6.44
CA PRO A 423 9.60 -6.22 -5.21
C PRO A 423 10.76 -5.78 -4.30
N LEU A 424 10.48 -4.84 -3.40
CA LEU A 424 11.43 -4.27 -2.44
C LEU A 424 12.13 -5.37 -1.62
N VAL A 425 11.36 -6.41 -1.27
CA VAL A 425 11.88 -7.58 -0.55
C VAL A 425 13.00 -8.30 -1.31
N TYR A 426 12.99 -8.33 -2.65
CA TYR A 426 14.05 -9.00 -3.43
C TYR A 426 15.34 -8.19 -3.41
N GLY A 427 15.24 -6.87 -3.60
CA GLY A 427 16.40 -5.99 -3.50
C GLY A 427 17.06 -6.08 -2.12
N ASN A 428 16.27 -6.22 -1.06
CA ASN A 428 16.77 -6.35 0.30
C ASN A 428 17.49 -7.67 0.61
N ILE A 429 17.46 -8.68 -0.26
CA ILE A 429 18.16 -9.96 -0.06
C ILE A 429 19.07 -10.33 -1.24
N ASP A 430 19.28 -9.43 -2.19
CA ASP A 430 20.12 -9.67 -3.35
C ASP A 430 21.58 -9.95 -2.90
N PRO A 431 22.11 -11.17 -3.08
CA PRO A 431 23.46 -11.53 -2.62
C PRO A 431 24.56 -10.71 -3.29
N THR A 432 24.29 -10.11 -4.47
CA THR A 432 25.27 -9.24 -5.15
C THR A 432 25.53 -7.93 -4.40
N VAL A 433 24.61 -7.54 -3.51
CA VAL A 433 24.73 -6.34 -2.66
C VAL A 433 24.93 -6.71 -1.19
N TRP A 434 24.24 -7.75 -0.72
CA TRP A 434 24.22 -8.12 0.70
C TRP A 434 25.20 -9.23 1.08
N GLY A 435 25.89 -9.84 0.11
CA GLY A 435 26.87 -10.90 0.32
C GLY A 435 26.24 -12.29 0.51
N ASP A 436 27.07 -13.28 0.83
CA ASP A 436 26.64 -14.68 1.02
C ASP A 436 25.71 -14.84 2.24
N ASP A 437 25.78 -13.92 3.20
CA ASP A 437 24.93 -13.87 4.41
C ASP A 437 23.66 -13.02 4.21
N ALA A 438 23.23 -12.80 2.95
CA ALA A 438 22.08 -11.94 2.62
C ALA A 438 20.78 -12.35 3.33
N PHE A 439 20.61 -13.63 3.66
CA PHE A 439 19.43 -14.15 4.36
C PHE A 439 19.58 -14.15 5.88
N ASP A 440 20.77 -13.89 6.41
CA ASP A 440 21.05 -13.92 7.83
C ASP A 440 20.73 -12.58 8.48
N PHE A 441 20.35 -12.62 9.77
CA PHE A 441 20.14 -11.40 10.53
C PHE A 441 21.48 -10.84 11.02
N ASN A 442 21.80 -9.62 10.61
CA ASN A 442 22.99 -8.90 11.07
C ASN A 442 22.77 -7.39 11.07
N HIS A 443 22.25 -6.82 12.16
CA HIS A 443 22.04 -5.37 12.29
C HIS A 443 23.33 -4.55 12.29
N ARG A 444 24.50 -5.20 12.38
CA ARG A 444 25.81 -4.54 12.33
C ARG A 444 26.42 -4.55 10.93
N ARG A 445 25.77 -5.18 9.93
CA ARG A 445 26.29 -5.28 8.57
C ARG A 445 26.60 -3.90 7.96
N PRO A 446 27.70 -3.75 7.21
CA PRO A 446 28.01 -2.51 6.51
C PRO A 446 26.99 -2.25 5.39
N GLY A 447 26.77 -0.98 5.05
CA GLY A 447 25.86 -0.61 3.95
C GLY A 447 24.37 -0.72 4.29
N LEU A 448 23.99 -1.01 5.53
CA LEU A 448 22.60 -1.25 5.90
C LEU A 448 21.68 -0.07 5.60
N ARG A 449 22.13 1.18 5.77
CA ARG A 449 21.32 2.37 5.44
C ARG A 449 21.35 2.68 3.96
N GLU A 450 22.54 2.60 3.38
CA GLU A 450 22.87 3.00 2.03
C GLU A 450 22.21 2.08 0.99
N ASN A 451 22.13 0.79 1.29
CA ASN A 451 21.60 -0.22 0.40
C ASN A 451 20.15 -0.62 0.72
N HIS A 452 19.58 -0.16 1.85
CA HIS A 452 18.21 -0.49 2.23
C HIS A 452 17.22 -0.07 1.14
N VAL A 453 16.44 -1.05 0.68
CA VAL A 453 15.34 -0.85 -0.25
C VAL A 453 14.05 -0.86 0.57
N GLY A 454 13.55 0.32 0.89
CA GLY A 454 12.37 0.46 1.72
C GLY A 454 11.79 1.85 1.62
N PHE A 455 10.58 2.02 2.15
CA PHE A 455 9.91 3.32 2.13
C PHE A 455 9.79 3.91 0.71
N ASN A 456 9.72 3.05 -0.31
CA ASN A 456 9.72 3.40 -1.73
C ASN A 456 10.93 4.30 -2.14
N SER A 457 12.10 3.99 -1.59
CA SER A 457 13.37 4.70 -1.80
C SER A 457 14.57 3.75 -1.65
N VAL A 458 15.75 4.22 -2.05
CA VAL A 458 17.03 3.61 -1.68
C VAL A 458 17.88 4.68 -1.02
N ASN A 459 18.44 4.41 0.16
CA ASN A 459 19.14 5.40 0.98
C ASN A 459 18.30 6.67 1.29
N GLY A 460 16.97 6.57 1.29
CA GLY A 460 16.10 7.76 1.41
C GLY A 460 16.17 8.71 0.21
N VAL A 461 16.59 8.20 -0.95
CA VAL A 461 16.60 8.95 -2.20
C VAL A 461 15.52 8.40 -3.12
N GLY A 462 14.71 9.30 -3.67
CA GLY A 462 13.74 9.01 -4.72
C GLY A 462 12.61 10.03 -4.77
N PRO A 463 12.03 10.29 -5.95
CA PRO A 463 10.96 11.29 -6.13
C PRO A 463 9.65 10.92 -5.42
N ARG A 464 9.57 9.68 -4.91
CA ARG A 464 8.39 9.10 -4.26
C ARG A 464 8.74 8.45 -2.92
N GLU A 465 9.84 8.87 -2.29
CA GLU A 465 10.17 8.45 -0.93
C GLU A 465 8.97 8.71 0.01
N CYS A 466 8.68 7.73 0.87
CA CYS A 466 7.67 7.82 1.89
C CYS A 466 7.88 9.08 2.76
N PRO A 467 6.92 10.01 2.80
CA PRO A 467 7.05 11.23 3.61
C PRO A 467 7.14 10.90 5.11
N GLY A 468 6.58 9.77 5.54
CA GLY A 468 6.58 9.33 6.93
C GLY A 468 7.81 8.54 7.37
N LYS A 469 8.81 8.29 6.50
CA LYS A 469 9.98 7.45 6.83
C LYS A 469 10.67 7.90 8.13
N GLY A 470 11.05 9.18 8.20
CA GLY A 470 11.76 9.73 9.35
C GLY A 470 10.93 9.65 10.64
N LEU A 471 9.65 10.04 10.57
CA LEU A 471 8.73 9.97 11.70
C LEU A 471 8.61 8.53 12.22
N VAL A 472 8.30 7.58 11.35
CA VAL A 472 8.08 6.17 11.74
C VAL A 472 9.35 5.55 12.32
N LEU A 473 10.52 5.76 11.71
CA LEU A 473 11.78 5.22 12.23
C LEU A 473 12.09 5.79 13.63
N ARG A 474 12.00 7.11 13.82
CA ARG A 474 12.24 7.74 15.13
C ARG A 474 11.24 7.25 16.19
N THR A 475 9.95 7.21 15.86
CA THR A 475 8.92 6.74 16.80
C THR A 475 9.13 5.27 17.16
N THR A 476 9.46 4.41 16.20
CA THR A 476 9.76 3.00 16.46
C THR A 476 11.00 2.84 17.34
N VAL A 477 12.07 3.63 17.13
CA VAL A 477 13.23 3.66 18.05
C VAL A 477 12.76 3.95 19.47
N ARG A 478 11.99 5.02 19.69
CA ARG A 478 11.49 5.39 21.02
C ARG A 478 10.61 4.31 21.66
N LEU A 479 9.75 3.65 20.86
CA LEU A 479 8.94 2.53 21.32
C LEU A 479 9.79 1.34 21.74
N LEU A 480 10.77 0.92 20.92
CA LEU A 480 11.68 -0.18 21.25
C LEU A 480 12.51 0.10 22.50
N GLN A 481 12.94 1.35 22.69
CA GLN A 481 13.64 1.76 23.90
C GLN A 481 12.73 1.67 25.12
N ALA A 482 11.51 2.23 25.06
CA ALA A 482 10.57 2.23 26.18
C ALA A 482 10.08 0.82 26.53
N MET A 483 9.63 0.05 25.54
CA MET A 483 9.17 -1.33 25.68
C MET A 483 10.30 -2.24 26.16
N GLY A 484 11.50 -2.13 25.59
CA GLY A 484 12.64 -2.95 25.96
C GLY A 484 13.08 -2.70 27.40
N LYS A 485 13.11 -1.43 27.84
CA LYS A 485 13.40 -1.07 29.24
C LYS A 485 12.36 -1.67 30.20
N LYS A 486 11.07 -1.57 29.87
CA LYS A 486 9.98 -2.16 30.69
C LYS A 486 10.05 -3.69 30.74
N ARG A 487 10.30 -4.33 29.61
CA ARG A 487 10.47 -5.78 29.50
C ARG A 487 11.63 -6.28 30.36
N ARG A 488 12.81 -5.64 30.27
CA ARG A 488 13.98 -5.98 31.10
C ARG A 488 13.71 -5.79 32.60
N GLN A 489 12.96 -4.76 32.99
CA GLN A 489 12.55 -4.54 34.38
C GLN A 489 11.67 -5.68 34.90
N GLN A 490 10.67 -6.11 34.13
CA GLN A 490 9.79 -7.22 34.51
C GLN A 490 10.55 -8.54 34.67
N SER A 491 11.49 -8.84 33.76
CA SER A 491 12.33 -10.03 33.84
C SER A 491 13.31 -10.01 35.03
N ALA A 492 13.74 -8.84 35.49
CA ALA A 492 14.59 -8.74 36.69
C ALA A 492 13.81 -8.91 38.00
N THR A 493 12.48 -8.77 37.97
CA THR A 493 11.59 -8.92 39.14
C THR A 493 10.93 -10.30 39.25
N ALA A 494 11.00 -11.11 38.19
CA ALA A 494 10.50 -12.49 38.14
C ALA A 494 11.62 -13.47 38.49
#